data_AF-A0A1B9M1E2-F1
#
_entry.id   AF-A0A1B9M1E2-F1
#
_cell.length_a   1.000
_cell.length_b   1.000
_cell.length_c   1.000
_cell.angle_alpha   90.00
_cell.angle_beta   90.00
_cell.angle_gamma   90.00
#
_symmetry.space_group_name_H-M   'P 1'
#
loop_
_entity.id
_entity.type
_entity.pdbx_description
1 polymer ?
#
loop_
_entity_poly.entity_id
_entity_poly.type
_entity_poly.pdbx_seq_one_letter_code
_entity_poly.pdbx_strand_id
1 'polypeptide(L)'
;MLKKTTPATPEKIEQISLDALVPQNHFVRKIAKVIDFEFIREAVAPLYCPNNGRPAEDPVRLFKIMLLGIFSVSPVNIVWFKKFRSI
;
A
#
# COMPACT_ATOMS: atom_id res chain seq x y z
N MET A 1 -46.78 10.00 -2.26
CA MET A 1 -46.46 9.15 -1.09
C MET A 1 -44.96 9.16 -0.90
N LEU A 2 -44.45 9.81 0.16
CA LEU A 2 -43.01 9.85 0.47
C LEU A 2 -42.57 8.44 0.89
N LYS A 3 -41.66 7.81 0.12
CA LYS A 3 -40.95 6.61 0.58
C LYS A 3 -40.20 7.00 1.85
N LYS A 4 -40.56 6.40 2.98
CA LYS A 4 -39.76 6.51 4.20
C LYS A 4 -38.40 5.92 3.88
N THR A 5 -37.35 6.74 3.93
CA THR A 5 -35.98 6.26 3.82
C THR A 5 -35.75 5.34 5.01
N THR A 6 -35.74 4.03 4.77
CA THR A 6 -35.24 3.05 5.73
C THR A 6 -33.87 3.56 6.20
N PRO A 7 -33.62 3.68 7.52
CA PRO A 7 -32.30 4.06 7.98
C PRO A 7 -31.35 3.00 7.45
N ALA A 8 -30.50 3.39 6.51
CA ALA A 8 -29.43 2.54 6.02
C ALA A 8 -28.69 2.09 7.29
N THR A 9 -28.74 0.79 7.56
CA THR A 9 -27.90 0.19 8.59
C THR A 9 -26.50 0.74 8.35
N PRO A 10 -25.86 1.40 9.32
CA PRO A 10 -24.52 1.92 9.11
C PRO A 10 -23.69 0.74 8.63
N GLU A 11 -23.25 0.80 7.36
CA GLU A 11 -22.40 -0.22 6.79
C GLU A 11 -21.23 -0.33 7.75
N LYS A 12 -21.09 -1.51 8.34
CA LYS A 12 -20.14 -1.77 9.41
C LYS A 12 -18.76 -1.39 8.90
N ILE A 13 -18.24 -0.24 9.35
CA ILE A 13 -16.88 0.18 9.03
C ILE A 13 -15.99 -0.80 9.79
N GLU A 14 -15.47 -1.80 9.09
CA GLU A 14 -14.46 -2.69 9.65
C GLU A 14 -13.20 -1.85 9.87
N GLN A 15 -12.97 -1.42 11.12
CA GLN A 15 -11.70 -0.83 11.53
C GLN A 15 -10.63 -1.92 11.50
N ILE A 16 -9.91 -2.00 10.37
CA ILE A 16 -8.76 -2.89 10.24
C ILE A 16 -7.55 -2.17 10.84
N SER A 17 -6.95 -2.75 11.89
CA SER A 17 -5.73 -2.19 12.48
C SER A 17 -4.52 -2.44 11.57
N LEU A 18 -3.62 -1.46 11.49
CA LEU A 18 -2.37 -1.60 10.73
C LEU A 18 -1.50 -2.75 11.26
N ASP A 19 -1.56 -3.03 12.57
CA ASP A 19 -0.86 -4.15 13.20
C ASP A 19 -1.47 -5.51 12.81
N ALA A 20 -2.77 -5.57 12.51
CA ALA A 20 -3.39 -6.77 11.95
C ALA A 20 -2.99 -6.96 10.47
N LEU A 21 -2.86 -5.86 9.71
CA LEU A 21 -2.43 -5.89 8.31
C LEU A 21 -0.94 -6.25 8.14
N VAL A 22 -0.08 -5.82 9.07
CA VAL A 22 1.36 -6.11 9.05
C VAL A 22 1.85 -6.45 10.47
N PRO A 23 1.70 -7.70 10.92
CA PRO A 23 2.11 -8.13 12.25
C PRO A 23 3.58 -7.83 12.55
N GLN A 24 3.95 -7.69 13.83
CA GLN A 24 5.33 -7.37 14.23
C GLN A 24 6.36 -8.43 13.77
N ASN A 25 5.95 -9.69 13.69
CA ASN A 25 6.78 -10.80 13.21
C ASN A 25 6.69 -10.99 11.67
N HIS A 26 6.06 -10.06 10.95
CA HIS A 26 5.89 -10.18 9.50
C HIS A 26 7.24 -10.11 8.76
N PHE A 27 7.38 -10.90 7.71
CA PHE A 27 8.61 -11.04 6.94
C PHE A 27 9.17 -9.70 6.44
N VAL A 28 8.32 -8.83 5.89
CA VAL A 28 8.73 -7.50 5.42
C VAL A 28 9.34 -6.61 6.51
N ARG A 29 8.95 -6.77 7.79
CA ARG A 29 9.55 -6.04 8.91
C ARG A 29 10.94 -6.56 9.25
N LYS A 30 11.20 -7.86 9.02
CA LYS A 30 12.53 -8.44 9.14
C LYS A 30 13.45 -7.94 8.04
N ILE A 31 12.95 -7.92 6.79
CA ILE A 31 13.68 -7.35 5.65
C ILE A 31 14.05 -5.89 5.93
N ALA A 32 13.08 -5.08 6.36
CA ALA A 32 13.29 -3.66 6.57
C ALA A 32 14.28 -3.32 7.69
N LYS A 33 14.62 -4.28 8.57
CA LYS A 33 15.66 -4.13 9.59
C LYS A 33 17.06 -4.48 9.09
N VAL A 34 17.16 -5.24 8.01
CA VAL A 34 18.44 -5.81 7.53
C VAL A 34 18.90 -5.14 6.23
N ILE A 35 17.97 -4.70 5.39
CA ILE A 35 18.27 -4.06 4.12
C ILE A 35 18.25 -2.54 4.30
N ASP A 36 19.38 -1.91 3.98
CA ASP A 36 19.40 -0.48 3.66
C ASP A 36 18.80 -0.29 2.26
N PHE A 37 17.77 0.55 2.15
CA PHE A 37 17.08 0.80 0.88
C PHE A 37 17.62 2.00 0.11
N GLU A 38 18.61 2.73 0.63
CA GLU A 38 19.17 3.90 -0.06
C GLU A 38 19.73 3.56 -1.44
N PHE A 39 20.21 2.33 -1.65
CA PHE A 39 20.68 1.84 -2.95
C PHE A 39 19.65 2.04 -4.08
N ILE A 40 18.35 2.05 -3.76
CA ILE A 40 17.29 2.27 -4.75
C ILE A 40 17.35 3.70 -5.27
N ARG A 41 17.54 4.70 -4.38
CA ARG A 41 17.64 6.10 -4.80
C ARG A 41 18.85 6.30 -5.68
N GLU A 42 19.98 5.72 -5.31
CA GLU A 42 21.22 5.76 -6.11
C GLU A 42 21.02 5.12 -7.49
N ALA A 43 20.41 3.94 -7.54
CA ALA A 43 20.19 3.21 -8.79
C ALA A 43 19.27 3.94 -9.76
N VAL A 44 18.24 4.62 -9.26
CA VAL A 44 17.25 5.31 -10.12
C VAL A 44 17.57 6.79 -10.34
N ALA A 45 18.48 7.40 -9.58
CA ALA A 45 18.82 8.82 -9.70
C ALA A 45 19.08 9.30 -11.14
N PRO A 46 19.78 8.55 -12.02
CA PRO A 46 20.00 8.98 -13.40
C PRO A 46 18.73 9.08 -14.25
N LEU A 47 17.64 8.42 -13.82
CA LEU A 47 16.36 8.40 -14.51
C LEU A 47 15.46 9.58 -14.12
N TYR A 48 15.82 10.31 -13.05
CA TYR A 48 15.05 11.43 -12.55
C TYR A 48 15.71 12.76 -12.89
N CYS A 49 14.88 13.76 -13.20
CA CYS A 49 15.31 15.13 -13.35
C CYS A 49 15.12 15.87 -12.02
N PRO A 50 16.16 16.49 -11.43
CA PRO A 50 16.06 17.12 -10.12
C PRO A 50 15.28 18.44 -10.13
N ASN A 51 15.10 19.06 -11.29
CA ASN A 51 14.66 20.45 -11.42
C ASN A 51 13.58 20.65 -12.50
N ASN A 52 12.92 19.59 -12.95
CA ASN A 52 11.87 19.69 -13.96
C ASN A 52 10.66 18.81 -13.64
N GLY A 53 9.47 19.35 -13.91
CA GLY A 53 8.20 18.64 -13.75
C GLY A 53 7.68 18.59 -12.31
N ARG A 54 6.73 17.68 -12.08
CA ARG A 54 6.15 17.44 -10.75
C ARG A 54 7.17 16.70 -9.87
N PRO A 55 7.29 17.04 -8.58
CA PRO A 55 8.10 16.26 -7.66
C PRO A 55 7.71 14.78 -7.71
N ALA A 56 8.69 13.92 -7.97
CA ALA A 56 8.49 12.48 -7.94
C ALA A 56 8.22 12.00 -6.50
N GLU A 57 7.35 11.01 -6.35
CA GLU A 57 7.23 10.29 -5.08
C GLU A 57 8.52 9.51 -4.82
N ASP A 58 8.90 9.39 -3.54
CA ASP A 58 10.13 8.74 -3.13
C ASP A 58 10.20 7.28 -3.66
N PRO A 59 11.21 6.93 -4.49
CA PRO A 59 11.30 5.60 -5.08
C PRO A 59 11.47 4.49 -4.04
N VAL A 60 12.07 4.79 -2.88
CA VAL A 60 12.15 3.83 -1.76
C VAL A 60 10.77 3.54 -1.20
N ARG A 61 9.91 4.56 -1.11
CA ARG A 61 8.53 4.39 -0.63
C ARG A 61 7.72 3.53 -1.59
N LEU A 62 7.79 3.81 -2.89
CA LEU A 62 7.12 3.03 -3.92
C LEU A 62 7.56 1.57 -3.88
N PHE A 63 8.86 1.32 -3.76
CA PHE A 63 9.40 -0.03 -3.64
C PHE A 63 8.89 -0.76 -2.39
N LYS A 64 8.85 -0.09 -1.23
CA LYS A 64 8.32 -0.67 0.01
C LYS A 64 6.83 -1.02 -0.10
N ILE A 65 6.03 -0.19 -0.77
CA ILE A 65 4.61 -0.48 -1.04
C ILE A 65 4.48 -1.71 -1.94
N MET A 66 5.29 -1.80 -2.99
CA MET A 66 5.30 -2.98 -3.88
C MET A 66 5.72 -4.25 -3.12
N LEU A 67 6.76 -4.18 -2.31
CA LEU A 67 7.24 -5.27 -1.45
C LEU A 67 6.12 -5.74 -0.51
N LEU A 68 5.43 -4.79 0.14
CA LEU A 68 4.25 -5.10 0.97
C LEU A 68 3.15 -5.78 0.15
N GLY A 69 2.85 -5.31 -1.05
CA GLY A 69 1.86 -5.92 -1.93
C GLY A 69 2.19 -7.37 -2.30
N ILE A 70 3.46 -7.66 -2.57
CA ILE A 70 3.92 -9.02 -2.96
C ILE A 70 3.87 -9.99 -1.78
N PHE A 71 4.27 -9.56 -0.58
CA PHE A 71 4.37 -10.45 0.58
C PHE A 71 3.13 -10.46 1.48
N SER A 72 2.22 -9.50 1.33
CA SER A 72 0.99 -9.40 2.12
C SER A 72 -0.23 -10.00 1.41
N VAL A 73 -0.06 -10.83 0.37
CA VAL A 73 -1.20 -11.48 -0.31
C VAL A 73 -1.81 -12.59 0.56
N SER A 74 -2.53 -12.18 1.61
CA SER A 74 -3.60 -12.97 2.22
C SER A 74 -4.81 -12.99 1.27
N PRO A 75 -5.67 -14.03 1.26
CA PRO A 75 -6.84 -14.12 0.37
C PRO A 75 -7.76 -12.89 0.35
N VAL A 76 -7.75 -12.06 1.41
CA VAL A 76 -8.47 -10.77 1.48
C VAL A 76 -7.95 -9.73 0.46
N ASN A 77 -6.67 -9.80 0.08
CA ASN A 77 -6.04 -8.84 -0.84
C ASN A 77 -6.18 -9.20 -2.33
N ILE A 78 -6.54 -10.44 -2.67
CA ILE A 78 -6.88 -10.82 -4.06
C ILE A 78 -8.11 -10.04 -4.53
N VAL A 79 -9.06 -9.77 -3.63
CA VAL A 79 -10.25 -8.97 -3.92
C VAL A 79 -9.86 -7.51 -4.21
N TRP A 80 -8.95 -6.94 -3.41
CA TRP A 80 -8.40 -5.60 -3.65
C TRP A 80 -7.57 -5.51 -4.93
N PHE A 81 -6.71 -6.48 -5.22
CA PHE A 81 -5.89 -6.51 -6.43
C PHE A 81 -6.76 -6.67 -7.69
N LYS A 82 -7.79 -7.51 -7.64
CA LYS A 82 -8.81 -7.62 -8.71
C LYS A 82 -9.56 -6.30 -8.90
N LYS A 83 -9.87 -5.58 -7.82
CA LYS A 83 -10.53 -4.28 -7.89
C LYS A 83 -9.61 -3.21 -8.45
N PHE A 84 -8.32 -3.17 -8.08
CA PHE A 84 -7.32 -2.24 -8.63
C PHE A 84 -7.04 -2.49 -10.12
N ARG A 85 -6.99 -3.75 -10.57
CA ARG A 85 -6.83 -4.09 -12.00
C ARG A 85 -8.07 -3.76 -12.85
N SER A 86 -9.20 -3.47 -12.23
CA SER A 86 -10.46 -3.15 -12.88
C SER A 86 -10.70 -1.65 -13.02
N ILE A 87 -9.80 -0.83 -12.48
CA ILE A 87 -9.76 0.64 -12.65
C ILE A 87 -8.71 0.97 -13.70
#